data_AF-A0A938T2V6-F1
#
_entry.id   AF-A0A938T2V6-F1
#
_cell.length_a   1.000
_cell.length_b   1.000
_cell.length_c   1.000
_cell.angle_alpha   90.00
_cell.angle_beta   90.00
_cell.angle_gamma   90.00
#
_symmetry.space_group_name_H-M   'P 1'
#
loop_
_entity.id
_entity.type
_entity.pdbx_description
1 polymer ?
#
loop_
_entity_poly.entity_id
_entity_poly.type
_entity_poly.pdbx_seq_one_letter_code
_entity_poly.pdbx_strand_id
1 'polypeptide(L)'
;DIGVKNKAEAQKLVSIGDPLVIQYGYEEIENGRAVGRAFDDRAGAFAVLEAGRLLSSMNSACEVHVVATVQEEIGLRGAQTAAFGIEPQVGIAVDVTFATDHPNLGSVVNQEGQVNIDGGPVVARGPNINPKLFDLIVATAKEEKIDIQVVAEARGTGTDANAIQLNRAGVATALISIPLRYMHSPCELLSLNDIENVSKLIAAVVAKITPKTNFIPF
;
A
#
# COMPACT_ATOMS: atom_id res chain seq x y z
N ASP A 1 -3.75 10.38 27.26
CA ASP A 1 -4.50 10.42 28.53
C ASP A 1 -5.51 9.27 28.50
N ILE A 2 -5.73 8.54 29.60
CA ILE A 2 -6.72 7.44 29.71
C ILE A 2 -7.89 7.79 30.67
N GLY A 3 -8.00 9.06 31.08
CA GLY A 3 -9.09 9.60 31.88
C GLY A 3 -9.04 9.28 33.38
N VAL A 4 -7.93 8.72 33.89
CA VAL A 4 -7.79 8.31 35.30
C VAL A 4 -7.21 9.42 36.19
N LYS A 5 -7.57 9.40 37.49
CA LYS A 5 -7.24 10.51 38.41
C LYS A 5 -5.81 10.49 38.92
N ASN A 6 -5.17 9.32 38.95
CA ASN A 6 -3.86 9.15 39.55
C ASN A 6 -3.17 7.86 39.06
N LYS A 7 -1.88 7.74 39.42
CA LYS A 7 -1.04 6.58 39.09
C LYS A 7 -1.63 5.24 39.52
N ALA A 8 -2.26 5.16 40.69
CA ALA A 8 -2.78 3.90 41.21
C ALA A 8 -3.98 3.39 40.41
N GLU A 9 -4.79 4.28 39.84
CA GLU A 9 -5.86 3.91 38.89
C GLU A 9 -5.27 3.51 37.53
N ALA A 10 -4.27 4.25 37.02
CA ALA A 10 -3.61 3.90 35.76
C ALA A 10 -2.99 2.50 35.79
N GLN A 11 -2.27 2.17 36.86
CA GLN A 11 -1.59 0.88 37.04
C GLN A 11 -2.54 -0.32 37.17
N LYS A 12 -3.86 -0.09 37.36
CA LYS A 12 -4.87 -1.16 37.31
C LYS A 12 -5.35 -1.46 35.89
N LEU A 13 -5.19 -0.52 34.97
CA LEU A 13 -5.66 -0.62 33.59
C LEU A 13 -4.53 -0.96 32.62
N VAL A 14 -3.32 -0.46 32.87
CA VAL A 14 -2.18 -0.58 31.96
C VAL A 14 -0.87 -0.79 32.72
N SER A 15 0.06 -1.49 32.10
CA SER A 15 1.42 -1.75 32.56
C SER A 15 2.46 -0.97 31.74
N ILE A 16 3.65 -0.78 32.30
CA ILE A 16 4.76 -0.19 31.56
C ILE A 16 5.11 -1.13 30.40
N GLY A 17 5.04 -0.61 29.18
CA GLY A 17 5.30 -1.37 27.95
C GLY A 17 4.04 -1.87 27.24
N ASP A 18 2.84 -1.71 27.83
CA ASP A 18 1.60 -2.04 27.13
C ASP A 18 1.42 -1.14 25.89
N PRO A 19 1.04 -1.72 24.74
CA PRO A 19 0.75 -0.93 23.56
C PRO A 19 -0.51 -0.11 23.80
N LEU A 20 -0.43 1.18 23.50
CA LEU A 20 -1.55 2.11 23.58
C LEU A 20 -1.86 2.68 22.20
N VAL A 21 -3.13 3.00 22.00
CA VAL A 21 -3.60 3.57 20.77
C VAL A 21 -4.61 4.67 21.04
N ILE A 22 -4.58 5.71 20.23
CA ILE A 22 -5.53 6.81 20.36
C ILE A 22 -6.91 6.31 19.94
N GLN A 23 -7.90 6.55 20.79
CA GLN A 23 -9.30 6.23 20.52
C GLN A 23 -9.86 7.25 19.52
N TYR A 24 -9.63 6.99 18.25
CA TYR A 24 -10.24 7.70 17.13
C TYR A 24 -10.86 6.66 16.18
N GLY A 25 -12.10 6.92 15.77
CA GLY A 25 -12.92 5.99 14.97
C GLY A 25 -12.80 6.22 13.47
N TYR A 26 -13.56 5.44 12.71
CA TYR A 26 -13.77 5.65 11.27
C TYR A 26 -15.00 6.52 11.05
N GLU A 27 -14.90 7.48 10.14
CA GLU A 27 -16.01 8.34 9.73
C GLU A 27 -15.92 8.61 8.22
N GLU A 28 -17.02 8.35 7.50
CA GLU A 28 -17.18 8.82 6.12
C GLU A 28 -17.51 10.30 6.12
N ILE A 29 -16.83 11.04 5.25
CA ILE A 29 -17.02 12.47 5.06
C ILE A 29 -17.42 12.74 3.60
N GLU A 30 -17.52 14.03 3.26
CA GLU A 30 -17.93 14.46 1.92
C GLU A 30 -17.04 13.91 0.79
N ASN A 31 -17.64 13.75 -0.39
CA ASN A 31 -16.98 13.34 -1.64
C ASN A 31 -16.39 11.92 -1.63
N GLY A 32 -17.01 10.97 -0.92
CA GLY A 32 -16.55 9.58 -0.91
C GLY A 32 -15.19 9.40 -0.22
N ARG A 33 -14.86 10.28 0.72
CA ARG A 33 -13.63 10.25 1.51
C ARG A 33 -13.93 9.76 2.91
N ALA A 34 -12.91 9.27 3.59
CA ALA A 34 -13.03 8.85 4.97
C ALA A 34 -11.88 9.40 5.80
N VAL A 35 -12.17 9.64 7.08
CA VAL A 35 -11.17 9.91 8.11
C VAL A 35 -11.13 8.76 9.09
N GLY A 36 -9.95 8.47 9.61
CA GLY A 36 -9.77 7.36 10.52
C GLY A 36 -8.34 7.23 11.00
N ARG A 37 -8.11 6.24 11.85
CA ARG A 37 -6.78 5.91 12.35
C ARG A 37 -6.26 4.65 11.67
N ALA A 38 -4.96 4.66 11.35
CA ALA A 38 -4.24 3.50 10.83
C ALA A 38 -4.81 3.05 9.48
N PHE A 39 -5.20 4.00 8.64
CA PHE A 39 -5.34 3.72 7.21
C PHE A 39 -4.00 3.30 6.63
N ASP A 40 -2.90 3.85 7.14
CA ASP A 40 -1.58 3.24 7.04
C ASP A 40 -1.46 2.01 8.00
N ASP A 41 -1.37 0.77 7.51
CA ASP A 41 -1.70 0.31 6.16
C ASP A 41 -2.93 -0.63 6.15
N ARG A 42 -3.95 -0.34 6.96
CA ARG A 42 -5.23 -1.08 6.88
C ARG A 42 -5.92 -0.88 5.53
N ALA A 43 -5.69 0.26 4.88
CA ALA A 43 -6.22 0.55 3.56
C ALA A 43 -5.58 -0.37 2.50
N GLY A 44 -4.25 -0.54 2.53
CA GLY A 44 -3.55 -1.50 1.67
C GLY A 44 -3.94 -2.94 1.96
N ALA A 45 -4.03 -3.32 3.24
CA ALA A 45 -4.51 -4.65 3.64
C ALA A 45 -5.93 -4.96 3.11
N PHE A 46 -6.84 -3.97 3.16
CA PHE A 46 -8.15 -4.11 2.52
C PHE A 46 -8.03 -4.26 1.00
N ALA A 47 -7.22 -3.41 0.36
CA ALA A 47 -7.10 -3.39 -1.09
C ALA A 47 -6.56 -4.71 -1.66
N VAL A 48 -5.58 -5.36 -1.02
CA VAL A 48 -5.06 -6.66 -1.46
C VAL A 48 -6.07 -7.79 -1.26
N LEU A 49 -6.84 -7.76 -0.15
CA LEU A 49 -7.92 -8.72 0.10
C LEU A 49 -9.04 -8.57 -0.93
N GLU A 50 -9.43 -7.34 -1.22
CA GLU A 50 -10.46 -7.04 -2.21
C GLU A 50 -10.00 -7.36 -3.63
N ALA A 51 -8.74 -7.10 -3.98
CA ALA A 51 -8.16 -7.55 -5.24
C ALA A 51 -8.23 -9.08 -5.39
N GLY A 52 -7.89 -9.82 -4.33
CA GLY A 52 -8.05 -11.29 -4.30
C GLY A 52 -9.50 -11.73 -4.49
N ARG A 53 -10.46 -11.06 -3.84
CA ARG A 53 -11.89 -11.32 -4.00
C ARG A 53 -12.36 -11.06 -5.43
N LEU A 54 -11.97 -9.94 -6.04
CA LEU A 54 -12.29 -9.61 -7.44
C LEU A 54 -11.68 -10.63 -8.40
N LEU A 55 -10.41 -10.98 -8.19
CA LEU A 55 -9.69 -11.94 -9.00
C LEU A 55 -10.30 -13.35 -8.94
N SER A 56 -10.92 -13.74 -7.81
CA SER A 56 -11.61 -15.03 -7.68
C SER A 56 -12.76 -15.22 -8.68
N SER A 57 -13.30 -14.12 -9.21
CA SER A 57 -14.33 -14.11 -10.26
C SER A 57 -13.76 -14.02 -11.69
N MET A 58 -12.44 -13.90 -11.81
CA MET A 58 -11.71 -13.79 -13.08
C MET A 58 -10.95 -15.08 -13.39
N ASN A 59 -10.58 -15.26 -14.65
CA ASN A 59 -9.63 -16.30 -15.03
C ASN A 59 -8.21 -15.80 -14.77
N SER A 60 -7.46 -16.48 -13.90
CA SER A 60 -6.03 -16.25 -13.71
C SER A 60 -5.26 -17.54 -13.92
N ALA A 61 -4.10 -17.44 -14.56
CA ALA A 61 -3.16 -18.55 -14.67
C ALA A 61 -2.18 -18.62 -13.48
N CYS A 62 -2.29 -17.70 -12.53
CA CYS A 62 -1.40 -17.58 -11.37
C CYS A 62 -1.92 -18.38 -10.19
N GLU A 63 -0.99 -18.95 -9.41
CA GLU A 63 -1.24 -19.23 -8.00
C GLU A 63 -1.10 -17.90 -7.24
N VAL A 64 -2.14 -17.52 -6.50
CA VAL A 64 -2.24 -16.19 -5.90
C VAL A 64 -2.23 -16.30 -4.39
N HIS A 65 -1.27 -15.61 -3.78
CA HIS A 65 -1.17 -15.45 -2.33
C HIS A 65 -1.49 -14.02 -1.95
N VAL A 66 -2.48 -13.83 -1.08
CA VAL A 66 -2.84 -12.52 -0.52
C VAL A 66 -2.36 -12.47 0.91
N VAL A 67 -1.52 -11.49 1.23
CA VAL A 67 -0.81 -11.43 2.51
C VAL A 67 -1.05 -10.08 3.17
N ALA A 68 -1.59 -10.08 4.39
CA ALA A 68 -1.56 -8.94 5.28
C ALA A 68 -0.34 -9.09 6.19
N THR A 69 0.70 -8.29 5.95
CA THR A 69 1.96 -8.35 6.69
C THR A 69 1.84 -7.65 8.04
N VAL A 70 2.83 -7.90 8.90
CA VAL A 70 2.95 -7.24 10.21
C VAL A 70 4.38 -6.74 10.38
N GLN A 71 4.56 -5.74 11.25
CA GLN A 71 5.88 -5.21 11.60
C GLN A 71 6.62 -4.59 10.39
N GLU A 72 5.90 -3.98 9.44
CA GLU A 72 6.46 -3.13 8.38
C GLU A 72 7.28 -1.99 9.03
N GLU A 73 6.60 -1.23 9.90
CA GLU A 73 7.07 -0.02 10.61
C GLU A 73 8.31 -0.20 11.49
N ILE A 74 8.72 -1.45 11.73
CA ILE A 74 9.89 -1.80 12.55
C ILE A 74 10.88 -2.71 11.81
N GLY A 75 10.80 -2.73 10.48
CA GLY A 75 11.79 -3.33 9.60
C GLY A 75 11.27 -4.44 8.69
N LEU A 76 10.05 -4.33 8.16
CA LEU A 76 9.55 -5.16 7.02
C LEU A 76 9.52 -6.67 7.29
N ARG A 77 9.40 -7.05 8.56
CA ARG A 77 9.65 -8.44 9.01
C ARG A 77 8.60 -9.42 8.48
N GLY A 78 7.35 -8.96 8.41
CA GLY A 78 6.24 -9.71 7.84
C GLY A 78 6.48 -10.04 6.37
N ALA A 79 6.75 -9.04 5.53
CA ALA A 79 7.05 -9.26 4.12
C ALA A 79 8.28 -10.14 3.89
N GLN A 80 9.34 -9.94 4.67
CA GLN A 80 10.56 -10.74 4.52
C GLN A 80 10.28 -12.23 4.73
N THR A 81 9.56 -12.58 5.79
CA THR A 81 9.25 -13.98 6.11
C THR A 81 8.20 -14.58 5.17
N ALA A 82 7.17 -13.81 4.82
CA ALA A 82 6.13 -14.24 3.89
C ALA A 82 6.70 -14.51 2.48
N ALA A 83 7.44 -13.56 1.91
CA ALA A 83 8.06 -13.71 0.60
C ALA A 83 9.05 -14.89 0.59
N PHE A 84 9.80 -15.10 1.67
CA PHE A 84 10.71 -16.23 1.77
C PHE A 84 9.96 -17.57 1.78
N GLY A 85 8.84 -17.66 2.52
CA GLY A 85 8.03 -18.88 2.61
C GLY A 85 7.27 -19.20 1.32
N ILE A 86 6.71 -18.18 0.67
CA ILE A 86 5.89 -18.33 -0.54
C ILE A 86 6.76 -18.57 -1.78
N GLU A 87 7.97 -18.00 -1.82
CA GLU A 87 8.85 -18.05 -3.01
C GLU A 87 8.17 -17.51 -4.29
N PRO A 88 7.62 -16.27 -4.27
CA PRO A 88 6.87 -15.76 -5.41
C PRO A 88 7.78 -15.39 -6.59
N GLN A 89 7.31 -15.57 -7.83
CA GLN A 89 7.99 -14.99 -9.01
C GLN A 89 7.69 -13.49 -9.19
N VAL A 90 6.51 -13.06 -8.73
CA VAL A 90 6.02 -11.68 -8.82
C VAL A 90 5.46 -11.27 -7.46
N GLY A 91 5.84 -10.08 -6.99
CA GLY A 91 5.29 -9.48 -5.78
C GLY A 91 4.77 -8.07 -6.05
N ILE A 92 3.54 -7.79 -5.63
CA ILE A 92 2.98 -6.44 -5.67
C ILE A 92 2.77 -6.02 -4.22
N ALA A 93 3.61 -5.11 -3.73
CA ALA A 93 3.38 -4.47 -2.45
C ALA A 93 2.31 -3.38 -2.63
N VAL A 94 1.42 -3.30 -1.66
CA VAL A 94 0.48 -2.20 -1.51
C VAL A 94 0.81 -1.50 -0.22
N ASP A 95 0.79 -0.18 -0.27
CA ASP A 95 1.06 0.69 0.86
C ASP A 95 0.30 2.00 0.65
N VAL A 96 0.34 2.91 1.60
CA VAL A 96 -0.10 4.29 1.40
C VAL A 96 1.05 5.16 0.88
N THR A 97 0.73 6.35 0.38
CA THR A 97 1.74 7.37 0.05
C THR A 97 1.22 8.76 0.36
N PHE A 98 2.12 9.72 0.56
CA PHE A 98 1.75 11.08 0.90
C PHE A 98 1.03 11.77 -0.26
N ALA A 99 -0.24 12.09 -0.07
CA ALA A 99 -0.93 13.03 -0.95
C ALA A 99 -0.40 14.45 -0.69
N THR A 100 0.01 15.13 -1.76
CA THR A 100 0.66 16.44 -1.73
C THR A 100 -0.23 17.58 -2.21
N ASP A 101 -1.55 17.40 -2.15
CA ASP A 101 -2.56 18.29 -2.72
C ASP A 101 -3.22 19.22 -1.68
N HIS A 102 -2.66 19.28 -0.47
CA HIS A 102 -3.16 20.13 0.61
C HIS A 102 -2.26 21.35 0.86
N PRO A 103 -2.80 22.42 1.50
CA PRO A 103 -2.02 23.63 1.75
C PRO A 103 -0.75 23.39 2.57
N ASN A 104 0.20 24.34 2.48
CA ASN A 104 1.42 24.43 3.28
C ASN A 104 2.49 23.36 3.04
N LEU A 105 2.47 22.68 1.89
CA LEU A 105 3.50 21.69 1.54
C LEU A 105 4.78 22.28 0.96
N GLY A 106 4.74 23.52 0.45
CA GLY A 106 5.94 24.25 0.02
C GLY A 106 6.85 23.44 -0.90
N SER A 107 8.10 23.22 -0.48
CA SER A 107 9.10 22.48 -1.26
C SER A 107 8.89 20.96 -1.27
N VAL A 108 8.02 20.40 -0.43
CA VAL A 108 7.78 18.95 -0.33
C VAL A 108 7.25 18.41 -1.66
N VAL A 109 6.34 19.13 -2.33
CA VAL A 109 5.80 18.72 -3.65
C VAL A 109 6.91 18.59 -4.71
N ASN A 110 7.96 19.42 -4.62
CA ASN A 110 9.09 19.35 -5.55
C ASN A 110 10.03 18.17 -5.26
N GLN A 111 10.00 17.63 -4.03
CA GLN A 111 10.87 16.54 -3.59
C GLN A 111 10.18 15.18 -3.76
N GLU A 112 8.92 15.09 -3.36
CA GLU A 112 8.14 13.84 -3.30
C GLU A 112 7.27 13.65 -4.56
N GLY A 113 7.13 14.67 -5.39
CA GLY A 113 6.24 14.67 -6.55
C GLY A 113 4.83 15.16 -6.21
N GLN A 114 4.00 15.30 -7.25
CA GLN A 114 2.61 15.70 -7.09
C GLN A 114 1.70 14.47 -7.04
N VAL A 115 1.06 14.25 -5.89
CA VAL A 115 0.05 13.21 -5.67
C VAL A 115 -1.21 13.86 -5.14
N ASN A 116 -2.35 13.58 -5.76
CA ASN A 116 -3.65 14.10 -5.37
C ASN A 116 -4.55 12.96 -4.83
N ILE A 117 -5.35 13.29 -3.81
CA ILE A 117 -6.51 12.45 -3.43
C ILE A 117 -7.50 12.46 -4.60
N ASP A 118 -8.17 11.34 -4.84
CA ASP A 118 -9.06 11.10 -5.99
C ASP A 118 -8.33 11.11 -7.35
N GLY A 119 -6.99 11.04 -7.33
CA GLY A 119 -6.17 10.90 -8.54
C GLY A 119 -5.95 9.46 -8.97
N GLY A 120 -6.48 8.47 -8.23
CA GLY A 120 -6.31 7.06 -8.49
C GLY A 120 -5.00 6.46 -7.92
N PRO A 121 -4.76 5.17 -8.18
CA PRO A 121 -3.57 4.44 -7.71
C PRO A 121 -2.26 5.16 -8.04
N VAL A 122 -1.33 5.16 -7.08
CA VAL A 122 0.00 5.73 -7.27
C VAL A 122 0.98 4.61 -7.58
N VAL A 123 1.50 4.57 -8.80
CA VAL A 123 2.42 3.51 -9.25
C VAL A 123 3.85 4.02 -9.18
N ALA A 124 4.68 3.38 -8.35
CA ALA A 124 6.07 3.77 -8.19
C ALA A 124 6.91 3.35 -9.40
N ARG A 125 7.89 4.18 -9.76
CA ARG A 125 8.93 3.87 -10.75
C ARG A 125 10.30 4.17 -10.16
N GLY A 126 11.17 3.16 -10.07
CA GLY A 126 12.47 3.34 -9.46
C GLY A 126 13.30 2.05 -9.42
N PRO A 127 14.46 2.06 -8.74
CA PRO A 127 15.38 0.92 -8.70
C PRO A 127 14.82 -0.29 -7.96
N ASN A 128 13.82 -0.08 -7.08
CA ASN A 128 13.12 -1.15 -6.36
C ASN A 128 12.04 -1.84 -7.22
N ILE A 129 11.70 -1.27 -8.38
CA ILE A 129 10.54 -1.66 -9.19
C ILE A 129 11.00 -2.35 -10.47
N ASN A 130 10.42 -3.51 -10.76
CA ASN A 130 10.68 -4.22 -12.00
C ASN A 130 10.08 -3.44 -13.20
N PRO A 131 10.89 -3.04 -14.20
CA PRO A 131 10.41 -2.17 -15.28
C PRO A 131 9.37 -2.84 -16.18
N LYS A 132 9.47 -4.16 -16.41
CA LYS A 132 8.47 -4.89 -17.22
C LYS A 132 7.13 -5.00 -16.50
N LEU A 133 7.16 -5.18 -15.18
CA LEU A 133 5.95 -5.20 -14.36
C LEU A 133 5.31 -3.80 -14.26
N PHE A 134 6.13 -2.75 -14.11
CA PHE A 134 5.66 -1.37 -14.19
C PHE A 134 4.92 -1.09 -15.51
N ASP A 135 5.54 -1.44 -16.65
CA ASP A 135 4.91 -1.23 -17.97
C ASP A 135 3.60 -2.01 -18.12
N LEU A 136 3.52 -3.23 -17.58
CA LEU A 136 2.30 -4.03 -17.54
C LEU A 136 1.20 -3.35 -16.71
N ILE A 137 1.55 -2.79 -15.53
CA ILE A 137 0.61 -2.07 -14.67
C ILE A 137 0.06 -0.83 -15.39
N VAL A 138 0.94 0.00 -15.98
CA VAL A 138 0.54 1.21 -16.69
C VAL A 138 -0.33 0.89 -17.91
N ALA A 139 0.03 -0.13 -18.70
CA ALA A 139 -0.77 -0.57 -19.84
C ALA A 139 -2.14 -1.09 -19.40
N THR A 140 -2.19 -1.85 -18.30
CA THR A 140 -3.45 -2.38 -17.77
C THR A 140 -4.35 -1.27 -17.24
N ALA A 141 -3.82 -0.31 -16.49
CA ALA A 141 -4.57 0.85 -16.03
C ALA A 141 -5.24 1.60 -17.20
N LYS A 142 -4.48 1.82 -18.29
CA LYS A 142 -5.00 2.45 -19.51
C LYS A 142 -6.13 1.65 -20.18
N GLU A 143 -5.99 0.33 -20.26
CA GLU A 143 -7.01 -0.55 -20.86
C GLU A 143 -8.29 -0.60 -20.02
N GLU A 144 -8.15 -0.67 -18.69
CA GLU A 144 -9.26 -0.67 -17.73
C GLU A 144 -9.86 0.72 -17.49
N LYS A 145 -9.27 1.77 -18.07
CA LYS A 145 -9.65 3.18 -17.86
C LYS A 145 -9.60 3.60 -16.39
N ILE A 146 -8.58 3.12 -15.69
CA ILE A 146 -8.25 3.51 -14.33
C ILE A 146 -7.17 4.59 -14.43
N ASP A 147 -7.50 5.81 -14.00
CA ASP A 147 -6.52 6.88 -13.89
C ASP A 147 -5.48 6.51 -12.83
N ILE A 148 -4.21 6.75 -13.12
CA ILE A 148 -3.09 6.49 -12.20
C ILE A 148 -2.17 7.69 -12.12
N GLN A 149 -1.44 7.76 -11.02
CA GLN A 149 -0.38 8.73 -10.78
C GLN A 149 0.95 7.98 -10.76
N VAL A 150 2.01 8.57 -11.27
CA VAL A 150 3.35 7.95 -11.27
C VAL A 150 4.28 8.78 -10.40
N VAL A 151 4.91 8.13 -9.43
CA VAL A 151 5.95 8.73 -8.58
C VAL A 151 7.31 8.10 -8.89
N ALA A 152 8.35 8.94 -8.88
CA ALA A 152 9.71 8.52 -9.15
C ALA A 152 10.45 8.27 -7.83
N GLU A 153 10.90 7.04 -7.64
CA GLU A 153 11.63 6.61 -6.45
C GLU A 153 13.12 6.52 -6.77
N ALA A 154 13.94 7.34 -6.12
CA ALA A 154 15.38 7.39 -6.39
C ALA A 154 16.17 6.28 -5.68
N ARG A 155 15.56 5.60 -4.70
CA ARG A 155 16.18 4.59 -3.84
C ARG A 155 15.13 3.56 -3.39
N GLY A 156 15.48 2.72 -2.41
CA GLY A 156 14.49 1.86 -1.75
C GLY A 156 13.38 2.70 -1.12
N THR A 157 12.14 2.21 -1.22
CA THR A 157 10.90 2.94 -0.90
C THR A 157 10.62 3.04 0.59
N GLY A 158 11.25 2.17 1.37
CA GLY A 158 10.98 2.04 2.81
C GLY A 158 9.92 0.99 3.10
N THR A 159 9.14 0.60 2.08
CA THR A 159 7.98 -0.29 2.18
C THR A 159 8.33 -1.78 2.02
N ASP A 160 7.33 -2.63 2.20
CA ASP A 160 7.43 -4.09 2.00
C ASP A 160 8.00 -4.48 0.62
N ALA A 161 7.87 -3.62 -0.41
CA ALA A 161 8.50 -3.82 -1.71
C ALA A 161 10.03 -4.04 -1.60
N ASN A 162 10.72 -3.31 -0.71
CA ASN A 162 12.16 -3.46 -0.49
C ASN A 162 12.51 -4.88 -0.03
N ALA A 163 11.71 -5.45 0.87
CA ALA A 163 11.95 -6.79 1.43
C ALA A 163 11.59 -7.89 0.43
N ILE A 164 10.54 -7.68 -0.37
CA ILE A 164 10.10 -8.61 -1.41
C ILE A 164 11.14 -8.68 -2.53
N GLN A 165 11.59 -7.53 -3.06
CA GLN A 165 12.50 -7.46 -4.20
C GLN A 165 13.78 -8.28 -3.96
N LEU A 166 14.38 -8.15 -2.78
CA LEU A 166 15.66 -8.76 -2.43
C LEU A 166 15.51 -10.18 -1.87
N ASN A 167 14.30 -10.73 -1.86
CA ASN A 167 14.08 -12.06 -1.30
C ASN A 167 14.64 -13.16 -2.22
N ARG A 168 15.29 -14.16 -1.64
CA ARG A 168 15.91 -15.30 -2.34
C ARG A 168 16.81 -14.85 -3.50
N ALA A 169 16.52 -15.28 -4.73
CA ALA A 169 17.27 -14.93 -5.94
C ALA A 169 16.77 -13.64 -6.61
N GLY A 170 15.83 -12.94 -5.98
CA GLY A 170 15.16 -11.75 -6.49
C GLY A 170 13.75 -12.05 -6.96
N VAL A 171 12.83 -11.12 -6.69
CA VAL A 171 11.41 -11.19 -7.07
C VAL A 171 11.07 -10.01 -7.99
N ALA A 172 10.33 -10.25 -9.08
CA ALA A 172 9.81 -9.17 -9.90
C ALA A 172 8.78 -8.36 -9.09
N THR A 173 9.17 -7.17 -8.65
CA THR A 173 8.44 -6.42 -7.62
C THR A 173 7.84 -5.13 -8.15
N ALA A 174 6.64 -4.79 -7.69
CA ALA A 174 6.01 -3.50 -7.89
C ALA A 174 5.47 -2.93 -6.58
N LEU A 175 5.26 -1.61 -6.56
CA LEU A 175 4.60 -0.88 -5.48
C LEU A 175 3.45 -0.07 -6.08
N ILE A 176 2.25 -0.32 -5.59
CA ILE A 176 1.04 0.43 -5.93
C ILE A 176 0.51 1.02 -4.63
N SER A 177 0.49 2.35 -4.52
CA SER A 177 0.14 3.05 -3.29
C SER A 177 -1.23 3.73 -3.36
N ILE A 178 -1.84 3.91 -2.19
CA ILE A 178 -3.07 4.66 -1.98
C ILE A 178 -2.71 6.09 -1.52
N PRO A 179 -3.17 7.15 -2.21
CA PRO A 179 -3.01 8.52 -1.72
C PRO A 179 -3.61 8.71 -0.32
N LEU A 180 -2.81 9.21 0.62
CA LEU A 180 -3.20 9.42 2.02
C LEU A 180 -2.73 10.79 2.50
N ARG A 181 -3.59 11.52 3.22
CA ARG A 181 -3.21 12.73 3.96
C ARG A 181 -3.04 12.42 5.45
N TYR A 182 -2.12 13.16 6.06
CA TYR A 182 -1.84 13.11 7.50
C TYR A 182 -1.36 11.74 7.99
N MET A 183 -0.61 11.02 7.15
CA MET A 183 0.02 9.73 7.44
C MET A 183 0.75 9.75 8.80
N HIS A 184 0.64 8.65 9.54
CA HIS A 184 1.17 8.46 10.90
C HIS A 184 0.56 9.39 11.96
N SER A 185 -0.51 10.11 11.62
CA SER A 185 -1.28 10.86 12.61
C SER A 185 -2.44 10.02 13.17
N PRO A 186 -3.06 10.45 14.28
CA PRO A 186 -4.23 9.76 14.82
C PRO A 186 -5.49 9.87 13.94
N CYS A 187 -5.49 10.77 12.95
CA CYS A 187 -6.61 11.06 12.05
C CYS A 187 -6.07 11.29 10.63
N GLU A 188 -6.03 10.22 9.87
CA GLU A 188 -5.61 10.16 8.47
C GLU A 188 -6.83 10.32 7.56
N LEU A 189 -6.63 10.77 6.32
CA LEU A 189 -7.70 10.97 5.34
C LEU A 189 -7.33 10.34 4.00
N LEU A 190 -8.27 9.60 3.41
CA LEU A 190 -8.14 9.03 2.06
C LEU A 190 -9.46 9.07 1.28
N SER A 191 -9.39 8.71 0.00
CA SER A 191 -10.55 8.45 -0.84
C SER A 191 -10.89 6.96 -0.88
N LEU A 192 -12.17 6.63 -0.69
CA LEU A 192 -12.66 5.25 -0.84
C LEU A 192 -12.60 4.79 -2.30
N ASN A 193 -12.74 5.73 -3.25
CA ASN A 193 -12.62 5.44 -4.68
C ASN A 193 -11.19 5.09 -5.06
N ASP A 194 -10.18 5.73 -4.47
CA ASP A 194 -8.77 5.38 -4.71
C ASP A 194 -8.46 3.95 -4.25
N ILE A 195 -8.94 3.54 -3.05
CA ILE A 195 -8.80 2.16 -2.54
C ILE A 195 -9.45 1.14 -3.51
N GLU A 196 -10.66 1.44 -3.98
CA GLU A 196 -11.37 0.56 -4.91
C GLU A 196 -10.61 0.41 -6.24
N ASN A 197 -10.07 1.52 -6.76
CA ASN A 197 -9.29 1.52 -8.00
C ASN A 197 -7.96 0.79 -7.86
N VAL A 198 -7.30 0.85 -6.69
CA VAL A 198 -6.10 0.04 -6.40
C VAL A 198 -6.46 -1.45 -6.48
N SER A 199 -7.56 -1.85 -5.84
CA SER A 199 -8.03 -3.24 -5.81
C SER A 199 -8.34 -3.76 -7.21
N LYS A 200 -9.07 -2.97 -8.02
CA LYS A 200 -9.41 -3.29 -9.41
C LYS A 200 -8.16 -3.40 -10.29
N LEU A 201 -7.23 -2.45 -10.17
CA LEU A 201 -6.01 -2.44 -10.96
C LEU A 201 -5.15 -3.69 -10.68
N ILE A 202 -4.98 -4.05 -9.41
CA ILE A 202 -4.22 -5.25 -9.02
C ILE A 202 -4.88 -6.51 -9.62
N ALA A 203 -6.19 -6.67 -9.44
CA ALA A 203 -6.91 -7.83 -9.98
C ALA A 203 -6.75 -7.93 -11.51
N ALA A 204 -6.92 -6.82 -12.24
CA ALA A 204 -6.76 -6.79 -13.69
C ALA A 204 -5.33 -7.10 -14.15
N VAL A 205 -4.32 -6.58 -13.44
CA VAL A 205 -2.90 -6.85 -13.74
C VAL A 205 -2.60 -8.34 -13.56
N VAL A 206 -3.00 -8.92 -12.42
CA VAL A 206 -2.74 -10.33 -12.12
C VAL A 206 -3.46 -11.25 -13.11
N ALA A 207 -4.69 -10.92 -13.53
CA ALA A 207 -5.41 -11.68 -14.54
C ALA A 207 -4.71 -11.75 -15.91
N LYS A 208 -3.86 -10.76 -16.23
CA LYS A 208 -3.07 -10.72 -17.49
C LYS A 208 -1.75 -11.46 -17.41
N ILE A 209 -1.29 -11.86 -16.23
CA ILE A 209 -0.05 -12.61 -16.10
C ILE A 209 -0.30 -14.05 -16.55
N THR A 210 0.57 -14.54 -17.44
CA THR A 210 0.50 -15.89 -18.00
C THR A 210 1.82 -16.62 -17.80
N PRO A 211 1.87 -17.96 -17.97
CA PRO A 211 3.13 -18.70 -17.93
C PRO A 211 4.17 -18.27 -18.98
N LYS A 212 3.77 -17.47 -19.98
CA LYS A 212 4.67 -16.92 -21.02
C LYS A 212 5.20 -15.53 -20.67
N THR A 213 4.66 -14.89 -19.63
CA THR A 213 5.09 -13.55 -19.22
C THR A 213 6.49 -13.63 -18.61
N ASN A 214 7.44 -12.88 -19.18
CA ASN A 214 8.83 -12.85 -18.71
C ASN A 214 9.15 -11.50 -18.06
N PHE A 215 9.47 -11.53 -16.77
CA PHE A 215 9.83 -10.35 -15.99
C PHE A 215 11.34 -10.10 -15.84
N ILE A 216 12.21 -10.93 -16.44
CA ILE A 216 13.66 -10.66 -16.45
C ILE A 216 13.90 -9.37 -17.24
N PRO A 217 14.44 -8.29 -16.64
CA PRO A 217 14.75 -7.07 -17.35
C PRO A 217 15.91 -7.27 -18.32
N PHE A 218 15.83 -6.62 -19.50
CA PHE A 218 16.83 -6.60 -20.57
C PHE A 218 17.04 -7.95 -21.28
#